data_AF-A0A059E806-F1
#
_entry.id   AF-A0A059E806-F1
#
_cell.length_a   1.000
_cell.length_b   1.000
_cell.length_c   1.000
_cell.angle_alpha   90.00
_cell.angle_beta   90.00
_cell.angle_gamma   90.00
#
_symmetry.space_group_name_H-M   'P 1'
#
loop_
_entity.id
_entity.type
_entity.pdbx_description
1 polymer ?
#
loop_
_entity_poly.entity_id
_entity_poly.type
_entity_poly.pdbx_seq_one_letter_code
_entity_poly.pdbx_strand_id
1 'polypeptide(L)'
;MSKIPPPISKREDDGVRFFETPGLDMLYRTCLALAEELAVTQDRLDTLERVLSQRGQIDPEEVDRFEPDAHAENQKRIMAARLSEHVLAPIKDLVKQYEVRGPEAERGRPHER
;
A
#
# COMPACT_ATOMS: atom_id res chain seq x y z
N MET A 1 3.17 -16.10 -45.28
CA MET A 1 2.07 -15.87 -44.33
C MET A 1 2.68 -15.60 -42.97
N SER A 2 2.94 -14.33 -42.65
CA SER A 2 3.56 -13.95 -41.37
C SER A 2 2.53 -14.09 -40.26
N LYS A 3 2.81 -14.97 -39.28
CA LYS A 3 1.91 -15.20 -38.15
C LYS A 3 1.99 -14.00 -37.22
N ILE A 4 0.87 -13.30 -37.08
CA ILE A 4 0.67 -12.24 -36.09
C ILE A 4 1.01 -12.81 -34.71
N PRO A 5 1.90 -12.18 -33.93
CA PRO A 5 2.23 -12.66 -32.59
C PRO A 5 0.96 -12.64 -31.74
N PRO A 6 0.73 -13.65 -30.88
CA PRO A 6 -0.50 -13.74 -30.13
C PRO A 6 -0.66 -12.49 -29.26
N PRO A 7 -1.87 -11.91 -29.17
CA PRO A 7 -2.11 -10.84 -28.22
C PRO A 7 -1.72 -11.35 -26.84
N ILE A 8 -0.92 -10.55 -26.12
CA ILE A 8 -0.57 -10.82 -24.73
C ILE A 8 -1.89 -11.07 -24.01
N SER A 9 -2.07 -12.28 -23.51
CA SER A 9 -3.33 -12.75 -22.94
C SER A 9 -3.85 -11.72 -21.94
N LYS A 10 -4.99 -11.09 -22.27
CA LYS A 10 -5.75 -10.30 -21.32
C LYS A 10 -6.21 -11.26 -20.23
N ARG A 11 -5.54 -11.25 -19.08
CA ARG A 11 -6.17 -11.71 -17.86
C ARG A 11 -7.28 -10.71 -17.55
N GLU A 12 -8.51 -11.19 -17.45
CA GLU A 12 -9.72 -10.37 -17.36
C GLU A 12 -9.81 -9.49 -16.09
N ASP A 13 -8.82 -9.56 -15.18
CA ASP A 13 -8.73 -8.78 -13.95
C ASP A 13 -7.66 -7.66 -13.95
N ASP A 14 -6.94 -7.47 -15.05
CA ASP A 14 -5.92 -6.44 -15.15
C ASP A 14 -6.59 -5.09 -15.43
N GLY A 15 -6.93 -4.33 -14.38
CA GLY A 15 -7.41 -2.95 -14.49
C GLY A 15 -6.56 -2.08 -15.46
N VAL A 16 -7.11 -0.92 -15.87
CA VAL A 16 -6.47 -0.01 -16.83
C VAL A 16 -4.99 0.20 -16.48
N ARG A 17 -4.10 -0.11 -17.43
CA ARG A 17 -2.66 0.18 -17.31
C ARG A 17 -2.38 1.59 -17.80
N PHE A 18 -1.83 2.43 -16.94
CA PHE A 18 -1.46 3.81 -17.25
C PHE A 18 0.04 3.96 -17.49
N PHE A 19 0.86 3.08 -16.92
CA PHE A 19 2.32 3.17 -17.00
C PHE A 19 2.94 2.00 -17.78
N GLU A 20 4.00 2.30 -18.55
CA GLU A 20 4.77 1.28 -19.27
C GLU A 20 5.62 0.42 -18.33
N THR A 21 6.04 0.99 -17.20
CA THR A 21 6.80 0.29 -16.15
C THR A 21 5.90 -0.75 -15.48
N PRO A 22 6.22 -2.06 -15.60
CA PRO A 22 5.35 -3.08 -15.03
C PRO A 22 5.34 -2.96 -13.50
N GLY A 23 4.15 -3.05 -12.91
CA GLY A 23 3.93 -2.94 -11.46
C GLY A 23 3.69 -1.52 -10.95
N LEU A 24 3.93 -0.46 -11.74
CA LEU A 24 3.73 0.92 -11.29
C LEU A 24 2.24 1.26 -11.10
N ASP A 25 1.36 0.77 -11.98
CA ASP A 25 -0.09 0.92 -11.82
C ASP A 25 -0.60 0.27 -10.53
N MET A 26 -0.07 -0.91 -10.19
CA MET A 26 -0.44 -1.62 -8.98
C MET A 26 0.06 -0.87 -7.74
N LEU A 27 1.31 -0.39 -7.75
CA LEU A 27 1.84 0.44 -6.66
C LEU A 27 0.97 1.68 -6.45
N TYR A 28 0.60 2.36 -7.55
CA TYR A 28 -0.24 3.55 -7.49
C TYR A 28 -1.63 3.24 -6.91
N ARG A 29 -2.27 2.15 -7.35
CA ARG A 29 -3.56 1.69 -6.79
C ARG A 29 -3.44 1.36 -5.30
N THR A 30 -2.36 0.71 -4.87
CA THR A 30 -2.12 0.44 -3.45
C THR A 30 -1.94 1.73 -2.65
N CYS A 31 -1.17 2.70 -3.17
CA CYS A 31 -1.00 3.99 -2.50
C CYS A 31 -2.31 4.77 -2.36
N LEU A 32 -3.14 4.78 -3.41
CA LEU A 32 -4.47 5.42 -3.35
C LEU A 32 -5.39 4.73 -2.34
N ALA A 33 -5.47 3.40 -2.37
CA ALA A 33 -6.28 2.65 -1.40
C ALA A 33 -5.84 2.93 0.04
N LEU A 34 -4.54 2.93 0.31
CA LEU A 34 -4.00 3.26 1.64
C LEU A 34 -4.31 4.70 2.06
N ALA A 35 -4.29 5.66 1.11
CA ALA A 35 -4.63 7.05 1.40
C ALA A 35 -6.13 7.21 1.74
N GLU A 36 -7.01 6.52 1.01
CA GLU A 36 -8.45 6.50 1.29
C GLU A 36 -8.74 5.87 2.66
N GLU A 37 -8.13 4.73 2.97
CA GLU A 37 -8.25 4.08 4.28
C GLU A 37 -7.72 4.96 5.42
N LEU A 38 -6.63 5.70 5.19
CA LEU A 38 -6.09 6.64 6.17
C LEU A 38 -7.06 7.80 6.42
N ALA A 39 -7.65 8.37 5.37
CA ALA A 39 -8.64 9.45 5.51
C ALA A 39 -9.86 8.99 6.33
N VAL A 40 -10.41 7.82 6.01
CA VAL A 40 -11.52 7.23 6.79
C VAL A 40 -11.12 6.95 8.24
N THR A 41 -9.88 6.54 8.48
CA THR A 41 -9.37 6.31 9.83
C THR A 41 -9.28 7.61 10.63
N GLN A 42 -8.78 8.69 10.02
CA GLN A 42 -8.72 10.02 10.64
C GLN A 42 -10.12 10.53 11.01
N ASP A 43 -11.08 10.42 10.08
CA ASP A 43 -12.49 10.80 10.34
C ASP A 43 -13.10 10.00 11.48
N ARG A 44 -12.80 8.70 11.56
CA ARG A 44 -13.27 7.83 12.65
C ARG A 44 -12.63 8.21 13.99
N LEU A 45 -11.36 8.61 14.02
CA LEU A 45 -10.71 9.07 15.24
C LEU A 45 -11.32 10.38 15.75
N ASP A 46 -11.51 11.39 14.88
CA ASP A 46 -12.21 12.64 15.25
C ASP A 46 -13.64 12.34 15.77
N THR A 47 -14.36 11.43 15.11
CA THR A 47 -15.69 11.01 15.57
C THR A 47 -15.62 10.37 16.96
N LEU A 48 -14.66 9.49 17.22
CA LEU A 48 -14.49 8.85 18.53
C LEU A 48 -14.19 9.89 19.61
N GLU A 49 -13.28 10.83 19.35
CA GLU A 49 -12.93 11.91 20.29
C GLU A 49 -14.16 12.75 20.64
N ARG A 50 -14.94 13.17 19.64
CA ARG A 50 -16.18 13.93 19.86
C ARG A 50 -17.21 13.15 20.66
N VAL A 51 -17.42 11.87 20.34
CA VAL A 51 -18.41 11.02 21.03
C VAL A 51 -18.01 10.79 22.50
N LEU A 52 -16.73 10.55 22.77
CA LEU A 52 -16.22 10.34 24.13
C LEU A 52 -16.25 11.64 24.95
N SER A 53 -15.89 12.77 24.33
CA SER A 53 -15.95 14.10 24.95
C SER A 53 -17.39 14.50 25.30
N GLN A 54 -18.35 14.29 24.38
CA GLN A 54 -19.77 14.54 24.64
C GLN A 54 -20.34 13.70 25.79
N ARG A 55 -19.75 12.52 26.05
CA ARG A 55 -20.11 11.65 27.19
C ARG A 55 -19.37 12.02 28.48
N GLY A 56 -18.50 13.04 28.46
CA GLY A 56 -17.67 13.44 29.59
C GLY A 56 -16.62 12.39 29.97
N GLN A 57 -16.23 11.52 29.02
CA GLN A 57 -15.27 10.42 29.28
C GLN A 57 -13.83 10.83 29.04
N ILE A 58 -13.58 11.82 28.18
CA ILE A 58 -12.25 12.34 27.89
C ILE A 58 -12.30 13.88 27.77
N ASP A 59 -11.23 14.54 28.15
CA ASP A 59 -10.94 15.92 27.76
C ASP A 59 -10.18 15.88 26.41
N PRO A 60 -10.67 16.52 25.33
CA PRO A 60 -9.93 16.59 24.07
C PRO A 60 -8.49 17.08 24.24
N GLU A 61 -8.23 18.01 25.16
CA GLU A 61 -6.87 18.51 25.40
C GLU A 61 -5.94 17.47 26.06
N GLU A 62 -6.51 16.44 26.71
CA GLU A 62 -5.73 15.33 27.26
C GLU A 62 -5.12 14.46 26.16
N VAL A 63 -5.81 14.34 25.01
CA VAL A 63 -5.30 13.61 23.84
C VAL A 63 -4.05 14.30 23.28
N ASP A 64 -4.10 15.63 23.13
CA ASP A 64 -2.99 16.43 22.60
C ASP A 64 -1.76 16.45 23.52
N ARG A 65 -1.98 16.38 24.83
CA ARG A 65 -0.92 16.37 25.85
C ARG A 65 -0.49 14.96 26.26
N PHE A 66 -1.09 13.92 25.70
CA PHE A 66 -0.85 12.56 26.13
C PHE A 66 0.62 12.16 25.88
N GLU A 67 1.35 11.93 26.96
CA GLU A 67 2.68 11.33 26.91
C GLU A 67 2.57 9.82 27.20
N PRO A 68 2.89 8.95 26.22
CA PRO A 68 2.84 7.51 26.43
C PRO A 68 3.91 7.09 27.45
N ASP A 69 3.55 6.22 28.38
CA ASP A 69 4.52 5.54 29.21
C ASP A 69 5.36 4.54 28.39
N ALA A 70 6.40 3.97 29.02
CA ALA A 70 7.29 3.02 28.35
C ALA A 70 6.56 1.78 27.81
N HIS A 71 5.45 1.37 28.43
CA HIS A 71 4.67 0.22 28.00
C HIS A 71 3.85 0.56 26.75
N ALA A 72 3.11 1.68 26.78
CA ALA A 72 2.34 2.21 25.67
C ALA A 72 3.24 2.50 24.45
N GLU A 73 4.42 3.07 24.67
CA GLU A 73 5.38 3.32 23.59
C GLU A 73 5.88 2.02 22.96
N ASN A 74 6.13 0.98 23.79
CA ASN A 74 6.51 -0.32 23.26
C ASN A 74 5.37 -0.98 22.45
N GLN A 75 4.13 -0.84 22.90
CA GLN A 75 2.96 -1.33 22.15
C GLN A 75 2.82 -0.61 20.80
N LYS A 76 2.99 0.72 20.77
CA LYS A 76 3.00 1.51 19.52
C LYS A 76 4.06 1.01 18.54
N ARG A 77 5.29 0.75 19.01
CA ARG A 77 6.36 0.20 18.17
C ARG A 77 6.02 -1.19 17.60
N ILE A 78 5.44 -2.07 18.41
CA ILE A 78 5.03 -3.41 17.96
C ILE A 78 3.95 -3.31 16.88
N MET A 79 2.95 -2.43 17.07
CA MET A 79 1.89 -2.21 16.09
C MET A 79 2.46 -1.64 14.78
N ALA A 80 3.34 -0.65 14.85
CA ALA A 80 3.98 -0.04 13.68
C ALA A 80 4.85 -1.05 12.90
N ALA A 81 5.61 -1.90 13.61
CA ALA A 81 6.41 -2.95 13.00
C ALA A 81 5.53 -3.97 12.27
N ARG A 82 4.44 -4.42 12.90
CA ARG A 82 3.48 -5.37 12.32
C ARG A 82 2.81 -4.82 11.06
N LEU A 83 2.38 -3.56 11.10
CA LEU A 83 1.79 -2.90 9.94
C LEU A 83 2.81 -2.80 8.80
N SER A 84 4.04 -2.38 9.11
CA SER A 84 5.12 -2.28 8.13
C SER A 84 5.44 -3.63 7.49
N GLU A 85 5.49 -4.71 8.27
CA GLU A 85 5.66 -6.06 7.74
C GLU A 85 4.53 -6.46 6.80
N HIS A 86 3.28 -6.19 7.19
CA HIS A 86 2.11 -6.54 6.39
C HIS A 86 2.04 -5.76 5.07
N VAL A 87 2.26 -4.44 5.11
CA VAL A 87 2.22 -3.56 3.93
C VAL A 87 3.38 -3.84 2.99
N LEU A 88 4.58 -4.12 3.52
CA LEU A 88 5.77 -4.32 2.69
C LEU A 88 5.92 -5.76 2.18
N ALA A 89 5.26 -6.75 2.77
CA ALA A 89 5.41 -8.15 2.34
C ALA A 89 5.08 -8.37 0.85
N PRO A 90 3.96 -7.88 0.29
CA PRO A 90 3.65 -8.05 -1.13
C PRO A 90 4.71 -7.41 -2.04
N ILE A 91 5.21 -6.22 -1.66
CA ILE A 91 6.25 -5.51 -2.42
C ILE A 91 7.56 -6.28 -2.37
N LYS A 92 7.97 -6.77 -1.20
CA LYS A 92 9.19 -7.57 -1.03
C LYS A 92 9.15 -8.86 -1.86
N ASP A 93 8.00 -9.52 -1.93
CA ASP A 93 7.83 -10.73 -2.72
C ASP A 93 7.89 -10.43 -4.23
N LEU A 94 7.32 -9.31 -4.66
CA LEU A 94 7.43 -8.84 -6.04
C LEU A 94 8.87 -8.49 -6.43
N VAL A 95 9.62 -7.80 -5.56
CA VAL A 95 11.04 -7.47 -5.79
C VAL A 95 11.85 -8.75 -5.99
N LYS A 96 11.67 -9.75 -5.11
CA LYS A 96 12.33 -11.06 -5.26
C LYS A 96 11.99 -11.73 -6.59
N GLN A 97 10.73 -11.72 -6.99
CA GLN A 97 10.31 -12.30 -8.28
C GLN A 97 10.96 -11.58 -9.47
N TYR A 98 11.14 -10.27 -9.38
CA TYR A 98 11.83 -9.46 -10.38
C TYR A 98 13.33 -9.77 -10.46
N GLU A 99 14.00 -9.86 -9.32
CA GLU A 99 15.43 -10.22 -9.24
C GLU A 99 15.69 -11.62 -9.79
N VAL A 100 14.81 -12.59 -9.49
CA VAL A 100 14.89 -13.96 -10.01
C VAL A 100 14.64 -14.05 -11.52
N ARG A 101 13.74 -13.21 -12.05
CA ARG A 101 13.44 -13.17 -13.49
C ARG A 101 14.51 -12.43 -14.31
N GLY A 102 15.32 -11.60 -13.65
CA GLY A 102 16.47 -10.90 -14.20
C GLY A 102 16.12 -9.84 -15.27
N PRO A 103 16.93 -8.77 -15.42
CA PRO A 103 16.79 -7.79 -16.51
C PRO A 103 17.06 -8.37 -17.91
N GLU A 104 17.37 -9.66 -18.02
CA GLU A 104 17.62 -10.35 -19.29
C GLU A 104 16.35 -10.68 -20.09
N ALA A 105 15.20 -10.77 -19.43
CA ALA A 105 13.92 -10.98 -20.12
C ALA A 105 13.50 -9.78 -20.99
N GLU A 106 14.04 -8.58 -20.74
CA GLU A 106 13.80 -7.37 -21.53
C GLU A 106 14.80 -7.17 -22.68
N ARG A 107 16.00 -7.75 -22.60
CA ARG A 107 17.02 -7.70 -23.67
C ARG A 107 16.70 -8.57 -24.89
N GLY A 108 15.68 -9.43 -24.78
CA GLY A 108 15.27 -10.35 -25.84
C GLY A 108 14.14 -9.87 -26.76
N ARG A 109 13.60 -8.65 -26.58
CA ARG A 109 12.63 -8.09 -27.53
C ARG A 109 13.37 -7.30 -28.62
N PRO A 110 13.44 -7.80 -29.87
CA PRO A 110 14.06 -7.04 -30.94
C PRO A 110 13.27 -5.75 -31.14
N HIS A 111 13.99 -4.61 -31.12
CA HIS A 111 13.52 -3.37 -31.73
C HIS A 111 13.31 -3.67 -33.22
N GLU A 112 12.07 -3.99 -33.60
CA GLU A 112 11.69 -4.01 -35.02
C GLU A 112 11.79 -2.59 -35.57
N ARG A 113 12.50 -2.50 -36.69
CA ARG A 113 12.78 -1.28 -37.47
C ARG A 113 11.55 -0.82 -38.22
#